data_AF-A0A1G3Q728-F1
#
_entry.id   AF-A0A1G3Q728-F1
#
_cell.length_a   1.000
_cell.length_b   1.000
_cell.length_c   1.000
_cell.angle_alpha   90.00
_cell.angle_beta   90.00
_cell.angle_gamma   90.00
#
_symmetry.space_group_name_H-M   'P 1'
#
loop_
_entity.id
_entity.type
_entity.pdbx_description
1 polymer ?
#
loop_
_entity_poly.entity_id
_entity_poly.type
_entity_poly.pdbx_seq_one_letter_code
_entity_poly.pdbx_strand_id
1 'polypeptide(L)'
;MKKNIGLGLLMGLIMMTVSCGAADLNKVEAEMTPPLNKLTELLNGTIDKIGTITNADEIVTALNTASEGAAAIVSELKLIENKYNLNDAESAKLLKMMTKPADDLTKAGEKLGKTVDDILLKFDDEEVKNKIHQARMNLAYSLSM
;
A
#
# COMPACT_ATOMS: atom_id res chain seq x y z
N MET A 1 -9.52 -0.39 -16.87
CA MET A 1 -8.06 -0.55 -16.72
C MET A 1 -7.79 -0.80 -15.24
N LYS A 2 -7.39 -2.03 -14.87
CA LYS A 2 -7.08 -2.38 -13.48
C LYS A 2 -5.70 -1.80 -13.16
N LYS A 3 -5.65 -0.68 -12.44
CA LYS A 3 -4.37 -0.16 -11.92
C LYS A 3 -3.98 -1.07 -10.76
N ASN A 4 -3.01 -1.94 -11.00
CA ASN A 4 -2.40 -2.83 -10.00
C ASN A 4 -1.68 -1.97 -8.96
N ILE A 5 -2.38 -1.57 -7.90
CA ILE A 5 -1.85 -0.69 -6.85
C ILE A 5 -0.61 -1.31 -6.19
N GLY A 6 -0.59 -2.62 -5.93
CA GLY A 6 0.56 -3.28 -5.29
C GLY A 6 1.78 -3.43 -6.21
N LEU A 7 1.59 -3.54 -7.53
CA LEU A 7 2.70 -3.53 -8.49
C LEU A 7 3.21 -2.11 -8.76
N GLY A 8 2.32 -1.11 -8.76
CA GLY A 8 2.67 0.31 -8.96
C GLY A 8 3.42 0.92 -7.78
N LEU A 9 3.12 0.48 -6.56
CA LEU A 9 3.85 0.81 -5.34
C LEU A 9 5.32 0.34 -5.42
N LEU A 10 5.48 -0.91 -5.85
CA LEU A 10 6.77 -1.57 -5.98
C LEU A 10 7.59 -1.08 -7.17
N MET A 11 6.93 -0.60 -8.23
CA MET A 11 7.58 0.00 -9.41
C MET A 11 7.85 1.52 -9.26
N GLY A 12 7.26 2.18 -8.26
CA GLY A 12 7.44 3.61 -7.96
C GLY A 12 8.59 3.87 -6.97
N LEU A 13 8.78 2.97 -6.01
CA LEU A 13 10.12 2.68 -5.50
C LEU A 13 10.97 2.18 -6.69
N ILE A 14 12.27 2.16 -6.65
CA ILE A 14 13.19 1.55 -7.62
C ILE A 14 13.57 2.38 -8.87
N MET A 15 13.34 3.69 -8.90
CA MET A 15 13.92 4.55 -9.95
C MET A 15 14.98 5.50 -9.42
N MET A 16 16.15 5.00 -8.97
CA MET A 16 17.40 5.78 -8.93
C MET A 16 18.65 4.93 -9.22
N THR A 17 19.62 5.57 -9.87
CA THR A 17 20.62 5.00 -10.77
C THR A 17 21.97 4.61 -10.13
N VAL A 18 22.66 3.70 -10.85
CA VAL A 18 24.08 3.28 -10.86
C VAL A 18 24.75 2.95 -9.51
N SER A 19 24.94 1.65 -9.24
CA SER A 19 25.96 1.18 -8.29
C SER A 19 26.87 0.12 -8.93
N CYS A 20 28.17 0.22 -8.64
CA CYS A 20 29.20 -0.73 -9.05
C CYS A 20 29.30 -1.87 -8.01
N GLY A 21 28.34 -2.79 -8.03
CA GLY A 21 28.35 -4.01 -7.23
C GLY A 21 26.97 -4.67 -7.28
N ALA A 22 26.91 -5.97 -7.57
CA ALA A 22 25.62 -6.66 -7.61
C ALA A 22 25.01 -6.71 -6.20
N ALA A 23 23.80 -6.18 -6.04
CA ALA A 23 23.08 -6.26 -4.77
C ALA A 23 22.74 -7.72 -4.44
N ASP A 24 22.85 -8.11 -3.16
CA ASP A 24 22.37 -9.41 -2.70
C ASP A 24 20.83 -9.39 -2.60
N LEU A 25 20.17 -9.79 -3.69
CA LEU A 25 18.72 -9.74 -3.81
C LEU A 25 17.98 -10.58 -2.78
N ASN A 26 18.58 -11.65 -2.25
CA ASN A 26 17.96 -12.44 -1.17
C ASN A 26 17.90 -11.62 0.12
N LYS A 27 18.95 -10.84 0.39
CA LYS A 27 18.98 -9.95 1.54
C LYS A 27 17.99 -8.81 1.39
N VAL A 28 17.88 -8.24 0.19
CA VAL A 28 16.89 -7.20 -0.08
C VAL A 28 15.46 -7.73 0.08
N GLU A 29 15.16 -8.89 -0.49
CA GLU A 29 13.86 -9.56 -0.33
C GLU A 29 13.52 -9.81 1.15
N ALA A 30 14.49 -10.33 1.93
CA ALA A 30 14.30 -10.61 3.34
C ALA A 30 14.02 -9.34 4.17
N GLU A 31 14.61 -8.20 3.81
CA GLU A 31 14.36 -6.91 4.46
C GLU A 31 13.05 -6.25 4.00
N MET A 32 12.66 -6.38 2.73
CA MET A 32 11.44 -5.78 2.19
C MET A 32 10.16 -6.57 2.52
N THR A 33 10.25 -7.88 2.72
CA THR A 33 9.09 -8.75 2.95
C THR A 33 8.30 -8.37 4.22
N PRO A 34 8.93 -8.16 5.40
CA PRO A 34 8.18 -7.84 6.62
C PRO A 34 7.39 -6.52 6.52
N PRO A 35 7.94 -5.39 6.02
CA PRO A 35 7.16 -4.17 5.80
C PRO A 35 5.99 -4.36 4.81
N LEU A 36 6.17 -5.11 3.72
CA LEU A 36 5.08 -5.42 2.76
C LEU A 36 3.96 -6.22 3.43
N ASN A 37 4.31 -7.21 4.26
CA ASN A 37 3.32 -7.98 5.02
C ASN A 37 2.59 -7.09 6.03
N LYS A 38 3.32 -6.23 6.76
CA LYS A 38 2.74 -5.26 7.70
C LYS A 38 1.76 -4.31 7.01
N LEU A 39 2.07 -3.87 5.79
CA LEU A 39 1.17 -3.05 4.99
C LEU A 39 -0.11 -3.82 4.62
N THR A 40 0.03 -5.08 4.23
CA THR A 40 -1.10 -5.98 3.93
C THR A 40 -2.00 -6.19 5.16
N GLU A 41 -1.40 -6.43 6.33
CA GLU A 41 -2.11 -6.57 7.60
C GLU A 41 -2.84 -5.28 7.99
N LEU A 42 -2.20 -4.11 7.83
CA LEU A 42 -2.81 -2.81 8.08
C LEU A 42 -4.06 -2.61 7.20
N LEU A 43 -3.97 -2.93 5.91
CA LEU A 43 -5.13 -2.81 5.01
C LEU A 43 -6.24 -3.78 5.41
N ASN A 44 -5.91 -5.04 5.72
CA ASN A 44 -6.90 -6.03 6.16
C ASN A 44 -7.57 -5.65 7.50
N GLY A 45 -6.80 -5.20 8.49
CA GLY A 45 -7.35 -4.71 9.76
C GLY A 45 -8.24 -3.49 9.57
N THR A 46 -7.91 -2.61 8.61
CA THR A 46 -8.76 -1.48 8.24
C THR A 46 -10.08 -1.94 7.64
N ILE A 47 -10.03 -2.90 6.69
CA ILE A 47 -11.21 -3.51 6.07
C ILE A 47 -12.16 -4.08 7.14
N ASP A 48 -11.62 -4.89 8.05
CA ASP A 48 -12.41 -5.53 9.10
C ASP A 48 -13.06 -4.48 10.01
N LYS A 49 -12.31 -3.43 10.35
CA LYS A 49 -12.81 -2.33 11.16
C LYS A 49 -13.94 -1.56 10.46
N ILE A 50 -13.69 -1.01 9.27
CA ILE A 50 -14.69 -0.18 8.57
C ILE A 50 -15.91 -1.00 8.12
N GLY A 51 -15.76 -2.31 7.90
CA GLY A 51 -16.87 -3.18 7.55
C GLY A 51 -17.93 -3.35 8.65
N THR A 52 -17.59 -3.05 9.90
CA THR A 52 -18.49 -3.15 11.07
C THR A 52 -19.01 -1.80 11.57
N ILE A 53 -18.37 -0.70 11.18
CA ILE A 53 -18.74 0.66 11.60
C ILE A 53 -19.86 1.19 10.72
N THR A 54 -20.85 1.84 11.33
CA THR A 54 -21.93 2.55 10.63
C THR A 54 -21.81 4.07 10.70
N ASN A 55 -21.02 4.59 11.65
CA ASN A 55 -20.77 6.02 11.80
C ASN A 55 -19.71 6.49 10.78
N ALA A 56 -20.04 7.52 10.00
CA ALA A 56 -19.16 8.03 8.95
C ALA A 56 -17.86 8.65 9.47
N ASP A 57 -17.90 9.39 10.58
CA ASP A 57 -16.73 10.05 11.15
C ASP A 57 -15.74 9.01 11.71
N GLU A 58 -16.24 7.91 12.26
CA GLU A 58 -15.41 6.78 12.69
C GLU A 58 -14.77 6.04 11.50
N ILE A 59 -15.49 5.90 10.37
CA ILE A 59 -14.92 5.35 9.13
C ILE A 59 -13.80 6.26 8.61
N VAL A 60 -14.04 7.57 8.54
CA VAL A 60 -13.03 8.56 8.11
C VAL A 60 -11.80 8.49 9.02
N THR A 61 -12.00 8.41 10.33
CA THR A 61 -10.92 8.26 11.31
C THR A 61 -10.11 7.00 11.06
N ALA A 62 -10.77 5.84 10.85
CA ALA A 62 -10.08 4.59 10.57
C ALA A 62 -9.25 4.64 9.28
N LEU A 63 -9.77 5.27 8.22
CA LEU A 63 -9.04 5.45 6.96
C LEU A 63 -7.84 6.40 7.12
N ASN A 64 -7.98 7.48 7.89
CA ASN A 64 -6.87 8.40 8.16
C ASN A 64 -5.78 7.75 9.02
N THR A 65 -6.14 6.99 10.06
CA THR A 65 -5.17 6.20 10.83
C THR A 65 -4.42 5.20 9.94
N ALA A 66 -5.13 4.54 9.02
CA ALA A 66 -4.50 3.67 8.04
C ALA A 66 -3.55 4.45 7.12
N SER A 67 -3.91 5.67 6.72
CA SER A 67 -3.07 6.55 5.90
C SER A 67 -1.72 6.86 6.58
N GLU A 68 -1.76 7.24 7.86
CA GLU A 68 -0.57 7.53 8.66
C GLU A 68 0.32 6.30 8.83
N GLY A 69 -0.29 5.16 9.15
CA GLY A 69 0.43 3.90 9.29
C GLY A 69 1.05 3.42 7.97
N ALA A 70 0.34 3.58 6.86
CA ALA A 70 0.85 3.27 5.52
C ALA A 70 2.05 4.16 5.17
N ALA A 71 1.97 5.48 5.38
CA ALA A 71 3.06 6.40 5.11
C ALA A 71 4.35 6.05 5.89
N ALA A 72 4.22 5.62 7.15
CA ALA A 72 5.36 5.17 7.95
C ALA A 72 6.01 3.89 7.37
N ILE A 73 5.20 2.92 6.94
CA ILE A 73 5.70 1.65 6.36
C ILE A 73 6.32 1.88 4.98
N VAL A 74 5.73 2.72 4.15
CA VAL A 74 6.30 3.05 2.82
C VAL A 74 7.63 3.80 2.98
N SER A 75 7.76 4.64 4.01
CA SER A 75 9.04 5.27 4.34
C SER A 75 10.11 4.24 4.71
N GLU A 76 9.75 3.18 5.45
CA GLU A 76 10.66 2.06 5.76
C GLU A 76 11.12 1.32 4.49
N LEU A 77 10.20 1.04 3.57
CA LEU A 77 10.51 0.41 2.28
C LEU A 77 11.50 1.24 1.45
N LYS A 78 11.32 2.57 1.41
CA LYS A 78 12.23 3.49 0.72
C LYS A 78 13.63 3.52 1.31
N LEU A 79 13.74 3.42 2.63
CA LEU A 79 15.05 3.34 3.29
C LEU A 79 15.80 2.08 2.88
N ILE A 80 15.08 0.95 2.75
CA ILE A 80 15.67 -0.31 2.26
C ILE A 80 16.09 -0.16 0.80
N GLU A 81 15.25 0.42 -0.06
CA GLU A 81 15.60 0.66 -1.45
C GLU A 81 16.86 1.53 -1.60
N ASN A 82 16.90 2.68 -0.94
CA ASN A 82 18.04 3.60 -0.96
C ASN A 82 19.32 2.96 -0.43
N LYS A 83 19.20 2.03 0.53
CA LYS A 83 20.33 1.28 1.07
C LYS A 83 20.97 0.36 0.03
N TYR A 84 20.19 -0.19 -0.91
CA TYR A 84 20.68 -1.20 -1.87
C TYR A 84 20.92 -0.67 -3.29
N ASN A 85 20.39 0.51 -3.65
CA ASN A 85 20.61 1.20 -4.94
C ASN A 85 20.59 0.25 -6.15
N LEU A 86 19.46 -0.45 -6.30
CA LEU A 86 19.26 -1.49 -7.32
C LEU A 86 19.24 -0.88 -8.72
N ASN A 87 19.85 -1.56 -9.69
CA ASN A 87 19.65 -1.22 -11.11
C ASN A 87 18.38 -1.86 -11.68
N ASP A 88 17.93 -1.43 -12.86
CA ASP A 88 16.70 -1.92 -13.51
C ASP A 88 16.60 -3.46 -13.60
N ALA A 89 17.72 -4.15 -13.85
CA ALA A 89 17.74 -5.60 -13.99
C ALA A 89 17.63 -6.33 -12.65
N GLU A 90 18.27 -5.81 -11.61
CA GLU A 90 18.14 -6.28 -10.22
C GLU A 90 16.73 -6.09 -9.70
N SER A 91 16.15 -4.95 -10.01
CA SER A 91 14.80 -4.54 -9.66
C SER A 91 13.76 -5.46 -10.26
N ALA A 92 13.89 -5.75 -11.56
CA ALA A 92 13.03 -6.72 -12.25
C ALA A 92 13.14 -8.13 -11.67
N LYS A 93 14.32 -8.53 -11.17
CA LYS A 93 14.50 -9.83 -10.50
C LYS A 93 13.87 -9.82 -9.11
N LEU A 94 14.11 -8.79 -8.32
CA LEU A 94 13.55 -8.64 -6.98
C LEU A 94 12.01 -8.63 -7.02
N LEU A 95 11.41 -7.95 -8.00
CA LEU A 95 9.96 -7.98 -8.23
C LEU A 95 9.41 -9.40 -8.43
N LYS A 96 10.15 -10.26 -9.16
CA LYS A 96 9.76 -11.67 -9.35
C LYS A 96 9.87 -12.47 -8.05
N MET A 97 10.86 -12.17 -7.21
CA MET A 97 11.03 -12.83 -5.91
C MET A 97 9.88 -12.43 -4.96
N MET A 98 9.53 -11.15 -4.94
CA MET A 98 8.48 -10.60 -4.07
C MET A 98 7.05 -10.74 -4.62
N THR A 99 6.82 -11.65 -5.58
CA THR A 99 5.50 -11.82 -6.24
C THR A 99 4.40 -12.06 -5.21
N LYS A 100 4.63 -12.95 -4.23
CA LYS A 100 3.58 -13.29 -3.26
C LYS A 100 3.21 -12.10 -2.34
N PRO A 101 4.16 -11.45 -1.63
CA PRO A 101 3.84 -10.25 -0.85
C PRO A 101 3.19 -9.14 -1.67
N ALA A 102 3.65 -8.93 -2.91
CA ALA A 102 3.07 -7.94 -3.82
C ALA A 102 1.62 -8.27 -4.22
N ASP A 103 1.33 -9.54 -4.50
CA ASP A 103 -0.01 -10.03 -4.84
C ASP A 103 -0.97 -9.91 -3.65
N ASP A 104 -0.51 -10.27 -2.45
CA ASP A 104 -1.32 -10.19 -1.23
C ASP A 104 -1.67 -8.74 -0.90
N LEU A 105 -0.70 -7.83 -1.02
CA LEU A 105 -0.91 -6.39 -0.88
C LEU A 105 -1.90 -5.86 -1.93
N THR A 106 -1.76 -6.30 -3.19
CA THR A 106 -2.68 -5.93 -4.28
C THR A 106 -4.10 -6.36 -3.95
N LYS A 107 -4.30 -7.61 -3.53
CA LYS A 107 -5.61 -8.14 -3.16
C LYS A 107 -6.21 -7.39 -1.97
N ALA A 108 -5.41 -7.06 -0.96
CA ALA A 108 -5.87 -6.26 0.18
C ALA A 108 -6.31 -4.85 -0.26
N GLY A 109 -5.53 -4.18 -1.12
CA GLY A 109 -5.89 -2.88 -1.68
C GLY A 109 -7.18 -2.92 -2.52
N GLU A 110 -7.34 -3.93 -3.37
CA GLU A 110 -8.58 -4.13 -4.15
C GLU A 110 -9.79 -4.39 -3.24
N LYS A 111 -9.62 -5.24 -2.21
CA LYS A 111 -10.67 -5.54 -1.24
C LYS A 111 -11.07 -4.29 -0.45
N LEU A 112 -10.10 -3.50 0.01
CA LEU A 112 -10.36 -2.23 0.69
C LEU A 112 -11.13 -1.26 -0.20
N GLY A 113 -10.71 -1.12 -1.46
CA GLY A 113 -11.42 -0.28 -2.44
C GLY A 113 -12.89 -0.66 -2.56
N LYS A 114 -13.18 -1.96 -2.74
CA LYS A 114 -14.55 -2.48 -2.80
C LYS A 114 -15.32 -2.25 -1.50
N THR A 115 -14.71 -2.52 -0.35
CA THR A 115 -15.36 -2.30 0.95
C THR A 115 -15.74 -0.85 1.15
N VAL A 116 -14.88 0.10 0.76
CA VAL A 116 -15.23 1.53 0.82
C VAL A 116 -16.34 1.86 -0.17
N ASP A 117 -16.30 1.34 -1.40
CA ASP A 117 -17.37 1.54 -2.39
C ASP A 117 -18.73 1.03 -1.86
N ASP A 118 -18.77 -0.16 -1.24
CA ASP A 118 -19.97 -0.73 -0.61
C ASP A 118 -20.45 0.10 0.59
N ILE A 119 -19.55 0.71 1.35
CA ILE A 119 -19.88 1.61 2.45
C ILE A 119 -20.51 2.90 1.93
N LEU A 120 -19.97 3.48 0.86
CA LEU A 120 -20.48 4.72 0.26
C LEU A 120 -21.94 4.58 -0.20
N LEU A 121 -22.35 3.39 -0.64
CA LEU A 121 -23.73 3.09 -1.02
C LEU A 121 -24.73 3.13 0.15
N LYS A 122 -24.25 3.11 1.40
CA LYS A 122 -25.10 3.12 2.61
C LYS A 122 -25.44 4.53 3.09
N PHE A 123 -24.78 5.56 2.56
CA PHE A 123 -25.02 6.95 2.92
C PHE A 123 -25.80 7.62 1.79
N ASP A 124 -26.80 8.44 2.12
CA ASP A 124 -27.50 9.26 1.13
C ASP A 124 -26.86 10.65 0.98
N ASP A 125 -26.20 11.11 2.04
CA ASP A 125 -25.56 12.43 2.11
C ASP A 125 -24.25 12.47 1.29
N GLU A 126 -24.23 13.31 0.27
CA GLU A 126 -23.06 13.49 -0.61
C GLU A 126 -21.87 14.14 0.11
N GLU A 127 -22.08 15.00 1.09
CA GLU A 127 -20.99 15.56 1.90
C GLU A 127 -20.30 14.46 2.71
N VAL A 128 -21.09 13.56 3.30
CA VAL A 128 -20.58 12.38 4.02
C VAL A 128 -19.79 11.46 3.10
N LYS A 129 -20.33 11.15 1.92
CA LYS A 129 -19.62 10.34 0.91
C LYS A 129 -18.29 10.98 0.51
N ASN A 130 -18.29 12.30 0.27
CA ASN A 130 -17.09 13.03 -0.11
C ASN A 130 -16.00 12.97 0.97
N LYS A 131 -16.36 13.06 2.26
CA LYS A 131 -15.39 12.90 3.37
C LYS A 131 -14.77 11.51 3.39
N ILE A 132 -15.57 10.45 3.28
CA ILE A 132 -15.08 9.07 3.22
C ILE A 132 -14.21 8.86 1.98
N HIS A 133 -14.62 9.39 0.82
CA HIS A 133 -13.85 9.31 -0.41
C HIS A 133 -12.50 10.02 -0.29
N GLN A 134 -12.47 11.22 0.29
CA GLN A 134 -11.23 11.96 0.53
C GLN A 134 -10.28 11.19 1.45
N ALA A 135 -10.80 10.58 2.53
CA ALA A 135 -9.99 9.77 3.44
C ALA A 135 -9.39 8.54 2.72
N ARG A 136 -10.16 7.88 1.85
CA ARG A 136 -9.66 6.81 0.98
C ARG A 136 -8.56 7.32 0.04
N MET A 137 -8.73 8.51 -0.55
CA MET A 137 -7.74 9.10 -1.46
C MET A 137 -6.43 9.44 -0.72
N ASN A 138 -6.51 9.92 0.52
CA ASN A 138 -5.32 10.16 1.35
C ASN A 138 -4.55 8.86 1.63
N LEU A 139 -5.25 7.77 1.92
CA LEU A 139 -4.64 6.45 2.09
C LEU A 139 -4.00 5.97 0.78
N ALA A 140 -4.71 6.08 -0.35
CA ALA A 140 -4.15 5.74 -1.65
C ALA A 140 -2.90 6.56 -1.99
N TYR A 141 -2.89 7.84 -1.65
CA TYR A 141 -1.73 8.71 -1.80
C TYR A 141 -0.56 8.26 -0.92
N SER A 142 -0.82 7.91 0.35
CA SER A 142 0.20 7.41 1.29
C SER A 142 0.81 6.08 0.85
N LEU A 143 0.03 5.25 0.17
CA LEU A 143 0.54 4.05 -0.49
C LEU A 143 1.43 4.41 -1.68
N SER A 144 1.14 5.45 -2.44
CA SER A 144 1.94 5.82 -3.63
C SER A 144 3.18 6.69 -3.36
N MET A 145 3.32 7.21 -2.15
CA MET A 145 4.36 8.19 -1.80
C MET A 145 5.73 7.56 -1.81
#